data_AF-A0A6G0NQM8-F1
#
_entry.id   AF-A0A6G0NQM8-F1
#
_cell.length_a   1.000
_cell.length_b   1.000
_cell.length_c   1.000
_cell.angle_alpha   90.00
_cell.angle_beta   90.00
_cell.angle_gamma   90.00
#
_symmetry.space_group_name_H-M   'P 1'
#
loop_
_entity.id
_entity.type
_entity.pdbx_description
1 polymer ?
#
loop_
_entity_poly.entity_id
_entity_poly.type
_entity_poly.pdbx_seq_one_letter_code
_entity_poly.pdbx_strand_id
1 'polypeptide(L)' 'TTRRRYEDSTGRLKAVHEREIDGKKLRTTWSRQSKQDEGRHESICSSGSPEEFETLWQQTPFVEAQKKTVKGQLQSKSDV' A
#
# COMPACT_ATOMS: atom_id res chain seq x y z
N THR A 1 9.48 -2.60 1.07
CA THR A 1 8.43 -1.55 1.19
C THR A 1 8.50 -0.91 2.56
N THR A 2 8.14 0.37 2.68
CA THR A 2 8.20 1.13 3.93
C THR A 2 6.85 1.80 4.21
N ARG A 3 6.31 1.60 5.42
CA ARG A 3 5.03 2.22 5.84
C ARG A 3 5.27 3.07 7.08
N ARG A 4 4.74 4.30 7.08
CA ARG A 4 4.83 5.25 8.19
C ARG A 4 3.46 5.86 8.47
N ARG A 5 3.12 6.05 9.74
CA ARG A 5 1.92 6.76 10.17
C ARG A 5 2.33 7.87 11.13
N TYR A 6 1.70 9.02 10.96
CA TYR A 6 1.93 10.23 11.73
C TYR A 6 0.59 10.73 12.25
N GLU A 7 0.63 11.23 13.47
CA GLU A 7 -0.46 11.90 14.15
C GLU A 7 0.16 13.09 14.89
N ASP A 8 -0.46 14.26 14.77
CA ASP A 8 -0.05 15.44 15.53
C ASP A 8 -1.11 15.81 16.58
N SER A 9 -0.74 16.74 17.46
CA SER A 9 -1.60 17.18 18.58
C SER A 9 -2.91 17.85 18.12
N THR A 10 -3.05 18.19 16.84
CA THR A 10 -4.28 18.77 16.27
C THR A 10 -5.29 17.71 15.81
N GLY A 11 -4.89 16.43 15.87
CA GLY A 11 -5.71 15.32 15.38
C GLY A 11 -5.60 15.09 13.88
N ARG A 12 -4.62 15.73 13.22
CA ARG A 12 -4.29 15.45 11.83
C ARG A 12 -3.60 14.10 11.74
N LEU A 13 -4.09 13.27 10.83
CA LEU A 13 -3.53 11.95 10.54
C LEU A 13 -2.88 11.94 9.16
N LYS A 14 -1.73 11.28 9.05
CA LYS A 14 -1.08 11.02 7.76
C LYS A 14 -0.50 9.62 7.76
N ALA A 15 -0.89 8.79 6.80
CA ALA A 15 -0.28 7.51 6.54
C ALA A 15 0.44 7.56 5.18
N VAL A 16 1.68 7.13 5.14
CA VAL A 16 2.50 7.06 3.93
C VAL A 16 2.94 5.62 3.74
N HIS A 17 2.78 5.12 2.52
CA HIS A 17 3.26 3.81 2.11
C HIS A 17 4.10 3.97 0.85
N GLU A 18 5.37 3.60 0.95
CA GLU A 18 6.33 3.66 -0.15
C GLU A 18 6.71 2.23 -0.58
N ARG A 19 6.66 2.00 -1.89
CA ARG A 19 7.07 0.77 -2.56
C ARG A 19 8.07 1.12 -3.65
N GLU A 20 9.02 0.24 -3.89
CA GLU A 20 10.08 0.43 -4.87
C GLU A 20 10.33 -0.88 -5.61
N ILE A 21 10.48 -0.79 -6.93
CA ILE A 21 10.85 -1.88 -7.84
C ILE A 21 11.80 -1.29 -8.89
N ASP A 22 13.01 -1.85 -9.01
CA ASP A 22 13.96 -1.49 -10.06
C ASP A 22 14.15 0.02 -10.25
N GLY A 23 14.27 0.77 -9.15
CA GLY A 23 14.42 2.23 -9.13
C GLY A 23 13.13 3.03 -9.40
N LYS A 24 12.02 2.37 -9.73
CA LYS A 24 10.69 3.00 -9.76
C LYS A 24 10.13 3.01 -8.35
N LYS A 25 9.58 4.15 -7.92
CA LYS A 25 9.03 4.33 -6.58
C LYS A 25 7.58 4.79 -6.66
N LEU A 26 6.68 4.06 -5.99
CA LEU A 26 5.30 4.47 -5.77
C LEU A 26 5.11 4.85 -4.31
N ARG A 27 4.63 6.08 -4.09
CA ARG A 27 4.26 6.60 -2.79
C ARG A 27 2.76 6.83 -2.74
N THR A 28 2.08 6.08 -1.90
CA THR A 28 0.68 6.32 -1.56
C THR A 28 0.61 7.03 -0.22
N THR A 29 -0.09 8.16 -0.18
CA THR A 29 -0.34 8.94 1.02
C THR A 29 -1.84 8.99 1.27
N TRP A 30 -2.24 8.64 2.47
CA TRP A 30 -3.54 8.99 3.00
C TRP A 30 -3.37 10.08 4.03
N SER A 31 -4.20 11.12 4.00
CA SER A 31 -4.14 12.17 5.02
C SER A 31 -5.51 12.72 5.34
N ARG A 32 -5.71 13.05 6.61
CA ARG A 32 -6.93 13.62 7.17
C ARG A 32 -6.54 14.79 8.04
N GLN A 33 -7.08 15.97 7.78
CA GLN A 33 -6.72 17.20 8.48
C GLN A 33 -7.37 17.32 9.86
N SER A 34 -8.59 16.81 10.01
CA SER A 34 -9.33 16.89 11.27
C SER A 34 -10.29 15.72 11.43
N LYS A 35 -10.91 15.57 12.61
CA LYS A 35 -11.91 14.53 12.87
C LYS A 35 -13.20 14.67 12.04
N GLN A 36 -13.37 15.76 11.30
CA GLN A 36 -14.52 16.00 10.42
C GLN A 36 -14.16 15.81 8.95
N ASP A 37 -12.87 15.77 8.63
CA ASP A 37 -12.37 15.44 7.30
C ASP A 37 -12.56 13.93 7.04
N GLU A 38 -12.99 13.56 5.84
CA GLU A 38 -13.12 12.17 5.40
C GLU A 38 -11.75 11.54 5.11
N GLY A 39 -10.75 12.39 4.84
CA GLY A 39 -9.40 12.01 4.48
C GLY A 39 -9.25 11.77 2.98
N ARG A 40 -8.10 12.20 2.44
CA ARG A 40 -7.76 12.13 1.02
C ARG A 40 -6.70 11.06 0.76
N HIS A 41 -6.84 10.38 -0.38
CA HIS A 41 -5.83 9.49 -0.93
C HIS A 41 -5.10 10.15 -2.10
N GLU A 42 -3.78 10.07 -2.08
CA GLU A 42 -2.91 10.55 -3.15
C GLU A 42 -1.86 9.48 -3.46
N SER A 43 -1.62 9.22 -4.74
CA SER A 43 -0.58 8.29 -5.20
C SER A 43 0.33 9.01 -6.16
N ILE A 44 1.63 8.98 -5.88
CA ILE A 44 2.66 9.62 -6.68
C ILE A 44 3.66 8.56 -7.10
N CYS A 45 3.86 8.41 -8.42
CA CYS A 45 4.87 7.53 -8.97
C CYS A 45 6.09 8.36 -9.43
N SER A 46 7.30 7.88 -9.16
CA SER A 46 8.53 8.57 -9.60
C SER A 46 8.78 8.43 -11.10
N SER A 47 8.18 7.42 -11.75
CA SER A 47 8.35 7.15 -13.18
C SER A 47 7.19 6.31 -13.71
N GLY A 48 6.57 6.73 -14.81
CA GLY A 48 5.39 6.06 -15.39
C GLY A 48 4.12 6.33 -14.58
N SER A 49 3.08 5.55 -14.83
CA SER A 49 1.80 5.68 -14.12
C SER A 49 1.76 4.84 -12.83
N PRO A 50 0.97 5.23 -11.81
CA PRO A 50 0.73 4.40 -10.64
C PRO A 50 0.17 3.00 -10.98
N GLU A 51 -0.61 2.89 -12.07
CA GLU A 51 -1.24 1.65 -12.51
C GLU A 51 -0.23 0.67 -13.13
N GLU A 52 0.69 1.18 -13.96
CA GLU A 52 1.82 0.40 -14.47
C GLU A 52 2.69 -0.12 -13.32
N PHE A 53 2.96 0.73 -12.33
CA PHE A 53 3.70 0.32 -11.14
C PHE A 53 2.98 -0.80 -10.39
N GLU A 54 1.67 -0.67 -10.15
CA GLU A 54 0.91 -1.70 -9.45
C GLU A 54 0.90 -3.01 -10.23
N THR A 55 0.80 -2.96 -11.56
CA THR A 55 0.89 -4.15 -12.42
C THR A 55 2.23 -4.85 -12.25
N LEU A 56 3.35 -4.11 -12.30
CA LEU A 56 4.67 -4.66 -12.05
C LEU A 56 4.79 -5.21 -10.61
N TRP A 57 4.22 -4.50 -9.64
CA TRP A 57 4.19 -4.93 -8.24
C TRP A 57 3.49 -6.27 -8.05
N GLN A 58 2.35 -6.48 -8.72
CA GLN A 58 1.60 -7.73 -8.67
C GLN A 58 2.33 -8.93 -9.26
N GLN A 59 3.26 -8.69 -10.18
CA GLN A 59 4.12 -9.70 -10.82
C GLN A 59 5.39 -9.99 -10.02
N THR A 60 5.67 -9.24 -8.95
CA THR A 60 6.85 -9.52 -8.13
C THR A 60 6.70 -10.86 -7.40
N PRO A 61 7.81 -11.62 -7.22
CA PRO A 61 7.79 -12.87 -6.46
C PRO A 61 7.22 -12.73 -5.06
N PHE A 62 7.38 -11.56 -4.43
CA PHE A 62 6.81 -11.25 -3.13
C PHE A 62 5.28 -11.32 -3.13
N VAL A 63 4.63 -10.65 -4.09
CA VAL A 63 3.16 -10.63 -4.17
C VAL A 63 2.63 -11.99 -4.62
N GLU A 64 3.31 -12.67 -5.54
CA GLU A 64 2.95 -14.03 -5.93
C GLU A 64 3.02 -15.02 -4.76
N ALA A 65 4.07 -14.95 -3.94
CA ALA A 65 4.22 -15.76 -2.74
C ALA A 65 3.12 -15.46 -1.70
N GLN A 66 2.75 -14.18 -1.54
CA GLN A 66 1.64 -13.80 -0.67
C GLN A 66 0.31 -14.39 -1.15
N LYS A 67 0.02 -14.34 -2.46
CA LYS A 67 -1.18 -14.94 -3.06
C LYS A 67 -1.25 -16.45 -2.80
N LYS A 68 -0.13 -17.16 -2.97
CA LYS A 68 -0.03 -18.61 -2.71
C LYS A 68 -0.23 -18.94 -1.22
N THR A 69 0.32 -18.12 -0.33
CA THR A 69 0.18 -18.29 1.13
C THR A 69 -1.27 -18.07 1.59
N VAL A 70 -1.93 -17.02 1.10
CA VAL A 70 -3.34 -16.74 1.42
C VAL A 70 -4.26 -17.83 0.87
N LYS A 71 -3.99 -18.34 -0.35
CA LYS A 71 -4.75 -19.45 -0.94
C LYS A 71 -4.58 -20.76 -0.14
N GLY A 72 -3.37 -21.05 0.33
CA GLY A 72 -3.11 -22.19 1.21
C GLY A 72 -3.77 -22.09 2.58
N GLN A 73 -3.82 -20.88 3.17
CA GLN A 73 -4.52 -20.64 4.44
C GLN A 73 -6.06 -20.68 4.33
N LEU A 74 -6.62 -20.35 3.17
CA LEU A 74 -8.05 -20.48 2.90
C LEU A 74 -8.45 -21.95 2.73
N GLN A 75 -7.63 -22.75 2.03
CA GLN A 75 -7.86 -24.20 1.90
C GLN A 75 -7.74 -24.92 3.25
N SER A 76 -6.75 -24.56 4.09
CA SER A 76 -6.61 -25.19 5.42
C SER A 76 -7.73 -24.85 6.41
N LYS A 77 -8.60 -23.87 6.10
CA LYS A 77 -9.75 -23.48 6.94
C LYS A 77 -11.09 -24.06 6.45
N SER A 78 -11.12 -24.67 5.27
CA SER A 78 -12.29 -25.35 4.72
C SER A 78 -12.31 -26.86 4.99
N ASP A 79 -11.22 -27.42 5.53
CA ASP A 79 -11.06 -28.85 5.85
C ASP A 79 -11.13 -29.15 7.38
N VAL A 80 -11.81 -28.30 8.17
CA VAL A 80 -12.13 -28.53 9.59
C VAL A 80 -13.63 -28.38 9.83
#